data_AF-F8K2Y1-F1
#
_entry.id   AF-F8K2Y1-F1
#
_cell.length_a   1.000
_cell.length_b   1.000
_cell.length_c   1.000
_cell.angle_alpha   90.00
_cell.angle_beta   90.00
_cell.angle_gamma   90.00
#
_symmetry.space_group_name_H-M   'P 1'
#
loop_
_entity.id
_entity.type
_entity.pdbx_description
1 polymer ?
#
loop_
_entity_poly.entity_id
_entity_poly.type
_entity_poly.pdbx_seq_one_letter_code
_entity_poly.pdbx_strand_id
1 'polypeptide(L)'
;MHLPRILAATAVTALATLGLTLPAQAAQAAQTAPTASAGSSHPAPAHHVARPGSPTPKAKPSGIVFGLPPGTAIGPFHNPWSGGWRLGDGSRRASPDGRTWVDMNKGTFEVRINGNIEWTAPQANAGGAYLAFQFDGNLVVYNRADQPIWASNTTWDCGNQGVGCLLNIQNDGNVVIYQDLGFGVYQSVWATGTRRGPQADCLEHRPGGAVDDGHGWLTNTTQPVPQRNKTTVPPGPPGTRAAMARACLRNPPGEGSVASGDITGLQDAQKFVAAHAPGAVVARCHLIANVLGGKGQVRDGGQANLVPCWQVGMNTGTPSMRTYEQETRRAIKGLGGNDAIFYEVTPDYLSSTSTIPYGVTMSATVERANGTRQQLFGNIVIPNTQASSGLNLGN
;
A
#
# COMPACT_ATOMS: atom_id res chain seq x y z
N MET A 1 15.31 52.91 48.70
CA MET A 1 16.17 52.55 47.56
C MET A 1 15.32 51.74 46.59
N HIS A 2 15.01 52.13 45.34
CA HIS A 2 15.54 53.23 44.49
C HIS A 2 17.06 53.10 44.26
N LEU A 3 17.60 52.97 43.03
CA LEU A 3 17.07 53.21 41.67
C LEU A 3 17.33 52.02 40.70
N PRO A 4 16.69 51.96 39.51
CA PRO A 4 17.00 51.04 38.41
C PRO A 4 17.86 51.71 37.33
N ARG A 5 18.05 51.09 36.15
CA ARG A 5 18.14 51.82 34.87
C ARG A 5 17.86 50.98 33.60
N ILE A 6 16.96 51.50 32.78
CA ILE A 6 16.70 51.23 31.35
C ILE A 6 16.63 52.62 30.68
N LEU A 7 16.66 52.72 29.33
CA LEU A 7 16.76 53.93 28.47
C LEU A 7 18.22 54.39 28.25
N ALA A 8 18.61 54.99 27.12
CA ALA A 8 17.89 55.54 25.94
C ALA A 8 18.57 55.02 24.61
N ALA A 9 18.09 55.13 23.35
CA ALA A 9 17.56 56.25 22.53
C ALA A 9 18.52 57.46 22.45
N THR A 10 18.83 58.14 21.33
CA THR A 10 18.43 58.07 19.88
C THR A 10 19.67 58.49 19.01
N ALA A 11 19.72 58.81 17.70
CA ALA A 11 18.79 59.28 16.65
C ALA A 11 19.27 58.80 15.22
N VAL A 12 18.58 58.99 14.08
CA VAL A 12 18.63 60.10 13.08
C VAL A 12 20.06 60.51 12.67
N THR A 13 20.47 60.60 11.38
CA THR A 13 19.79 61.00 10.11
C THR A 13 20.01 59.91 9.00
N ALA A 14 19.72 60.00 7.69
CA ALA A 14 19.31 61.06 6.74
C ALA A 14 18.49 60.51 5.53
N LEU A 15 18.33 61.31 4.45
CA LEU A 15 17.72 60.93 3.15
C LEU A 15 18.74 60.99 2.00
N ALA A 16 18.48 60.25 0.92
CA ALA A 16 19.00 60.54 -0.42
C ALA A 16 17.91 60.28 -1.47
N THR A 17 17.51 61.33 -2.21
CA THR A 17 16.51 61.26 -3.29
C THR A 17 17.18 61.19 -4.65
N LEU A 18 16.77 60.26 -5.50
CA LEU A 18 17.06 60.29 -6.94
C LEU A 18 15.82 59.82 -7.70
N GLY A 19 15.19 60.73 -8.43
CA GLY A 19 14.14 60.42 -9.39
C GLY A 19 14.67 60.54 -10.81
N LEU A 20 14.18 59.68 -11.71
CA LEU A 20 14.37 59.82 -13.16
C LEU A 20 13.10 59.39 -13.87
N THR A 21 12.67 60.18 -14.84
CA THR A 21 11.44 60.01 -15.61
C THR A 21 11.70 59.25 -16.91
N LEU A 22 10.70 58.49 -17.37
CA LEU A 22 10.61 58.01 -18.75
C LEU A 22 9.20 58.28 -19.30
N PRO A 23 9.05 58.51 -20.63
CA PRO A 23 7.93 59.27 -21.18
C PRO A 23 6.72 58.43 -21.59
N ALA A 24 5.59 59.11 -21.81
CA ALA A 24 4.38 58.54 -22.41
C ALA A 24 4.14 59.10 -23.82
N GLN A 25 4.02 58.20 -24.81
CA GLN A 25 3.45 58.40 -26.16
C GLN A 25 3.52 57.04 -26.90
N ALA A 26 2.65 56.68 -27.85
CA ALA A 26 1.44 57.35 -28.38
C ALA A 26 0.39 56.29 -28.77
N ALA A 27 -0.83 56.71 -29.12
CA ALA A 27 -1.91 55.83 -29.59
C ALA A 27 -2.26 56.09 -31.06
N GLN A 28 -2.26 55.03 -31.88
CA GLN A 28 -2.79 54.93 -33.25
C GLN A 28 -2.65 53.46 -33.71
N ALA A 29 -3.50 52.89 -34.57
CA ALA A 29 -4.78 53.35 -35.12
C ALA A 29 -5.69 52.13 -35.40
N ALA A 30 -6.99 52.36 -35.56
CA ALA A 30 -7.88 51.32 -36.08
C ALA A 30 -7.65 51.10 -37.59
N GLN A 31 -7.77 49.86 -38.05
CA GLN A 31 -7.89 49.54 -39.48
C GLN A 31 -9.14 48.67 -39.69
N THR A 32 -9.88 48.98 -40.75
CA THR A 32 -11.19 48.41 -41.07
C THR A 32 -11.08 47.12 -41.87
N ALA A 33 -12.08 46.25 -41.74
CA ALA A 33 -12.13 44.98 -42.47
C ALA A 33 -12.29 45.17 -44.00
N PRO A 34 -11.68 44.30 -44.82
CA PRO A 34 -12.12 44.07 -46.20
C PRO A 34 -13.38 43.20 -46.23
N THR A 35 -14.18 43.34 -47.28
CA THR A 35 -15.43 42.59 -47.50
C THR A 35 -15.20 41.19 -48.05
N ALA A 36 -16.24 40.34 -47.98
CA ALA A 36 -16.15 38.91 -48.25
C ALA A 36 -16.08 38.53 -49.74
N SER A 37 -15.46 37.39 -50.02
CA SER A 37 -15.69 36.55 -51.20
C SER A 37 -15.90 35.10 -50.73
N ALA A 38 -16.63 34.28 -51.50
CA ALA A 38 -17.23 33.04 -51.00
C ALA A 38 -16.48 31.76 -51.40
N GLY A 39 -16.72 30.67 -50.64
CA GLY A 39 -16.85 29.35 -51.27
C GLY A 39 -15.92 28.21 -50.87
N SER A 40 -15.91 27.78 -49.60
CA SER A 40 -15.88 26.34 -49.28
C SER A 40 -16.42 26.07 -47.87
N SER A 41 -17.22 25.02 -47.72
CA SER A 41 -17.98 24.74 -46.48
C SER A 41 -17.53 23.43 -45.83
N HIS A 42 -16.63 23.53 -44.86
CA HIS A 42 -16.29 22.44 -43.92
C HIS A 42 -16.33 23.01 -42.48
N PRO A 43 -17.22 22.52 -41.60
CA PRO A 43 -17.24 22.96 -40.21
C PRO A 43 -16.09 22.32 -39.42
N ALA A 44 -15.32 23.13 -38.69
CA ALA A 44 -14.39 22.61 -37.69
C ALA A 44 -15.19 21.99 -36.51
N PRO A 45 -14.74 20.85 -35.94
CA PRO A 45 -15.41 20.25 -34.79
C PRO A 45 -15.21 21.13 -33.54
N ALA A 46 -16.29 21.75 -33.06
CA ALA A 46 -16.28 22.45 -31.79
C ALA A 46 -16.16 21.44 -30.64
N HIS A 47 -14.97 21.30 -30.07
CA HIS A 47 -14.78 20.56 -28.83
C HIS A 47 -15.37 21.36 -27.67
N HIS A 48 -16.66 21.16 -27.42
CA HIS A 48 -17.41 21.82 -26.36
C HIS A 48 -16.79 21.56 -24.98
N VAL A 49 -16.54 22.63 -24.23
CA VAL A 49 -16.11 22.57 -22.82
C VAL A 49 -17.19 21.86 -22.00
N ALA A 50 -16.93 20.61 -21.64
CA ALA A 50 -17.86 19.73 -20.94
C ALA A 50 -18.06 20.20 -19.49
N ARG A 51 -19.12 20.98 -19.23
CA ARG A 51 -19.36 21.61 -17.94
C ARG A 51 -20.76 21.35 -17.37
N PRO A 52 -20.93 20.25 -16.59
CA PRO A 52 -22.11 20.02 -15.75
C PRO A 52 -22.27 21.13 -14.70
N GLY A 53 -23.46 21.24 -14.10
CA GLY A 53 -23.76 22.26 -13.08
C GLY A 53 -22.85 22.18 -11.85
N SER A 54 -22.25 23.31 -11.47
CA SER A 54 -21.13 23.39 -10.51
C SER A 54 -21.41 22.78 -9.12
N PRO A 55 -20.69 21.73 -8.70
CA PRO A 55 -20.39 21.52 -7.28
C PRO A 55 -19.33 22.51 -6.79
N THR A 56 -19.18 22.63 -5.47
CA THR A 56 -18.09 23.39 -4.86
C THR A 56 -16.73 22.73 -5.13
N PRO A 57 -15.66 23.51 -5.43
CA PRO A 57 -14.34 22.94 -5.61
C PRO A 57 -13.78 22.46 -4.26
N LYS A 58 -13.61 21.14 -4.09
CA LYS A 58 -12.59 20.64 -3.17
C LYS A 58 -11.23 21.18 -3.64
N ALA A 59 -10.40 21.62 -2.70
CA ALA A 59 -9.22 22.42 -2.98
C ALA A 59 -8.29 21.74 -4.01
N LYS A 60 -7.80 22.53 -4.98
CA LYS A 60 -6.72 22.10 -5.88
C LYS A 60 -5.49 21.73 -5.04
N PRO A 61 -5.00 20.48 -5.10
CA PRO A 61 -3.79 20.09 -4.38
C PRO A 61 -2.58 20.54 -5.20
N SER A 62 -2.16 21.80 -5.06
CA SER A 62 -1.02 22.38 -5.78
C SER A 62 0.35 21.88 -5.27
N GLY A 63 0.58 20.57 -5.38
CA GLY A 63 1.85 19.93 -5.07
C GLY A 63 2.72 19.80 -6.32
N ILE A 64 3.96 20.28 -6.23
CA ILE A 64 5.00 20.01 -7.22
C ILE A 64 5.73 18.72 -6.80
N VAL A 65 6.01 17.84 -7.76
CA VAL A 65 6.78 16.60 -7.57
C VAL A 65 7.87 16.47 -8.64
N PHE A 66 8.99 15.83 -8.25
CA PHE A 66 10.06 15.44 -9.17
C PHE A 66 9.90 13.95 -9.51
N GLY A 67 9.70 13.65 -10.79
CA GLY A 67 9.21 12.36 -11.25
C GLY A 67 7.73 12.15 -10.91
N LEU A 68 7.09 11.18 -11.58
CA LEU A 68 5.75 10.75 -11.22
C LEU A 68 5.83 9.70 -10.11
N PRO A 69 4.93 9.75 -9.09
CA PRO A 69 4.80 8.67 -8.13
C PRO A 69 4.45 7.33 -8.82
N PRO A 70 4.93 6.18 -8.31
CA PRO A 70 4.68 4.87 -8.89
C PRO A 70 3.19 4.60 -9.14
N GLY A 71 2.83 4.32 -10.38
CA GLY A 71 1.44 4.21 -10.80
C GLY A 71 1.27 4.03 -12.30
N THR A 72 0.03 3.85 -12.74
CA THR A 72 -0.33 3.73 -14.15
C THR A 72 -0.60 5.12 -14.72
N ALA A 73 0.34 5.65 -15.50
CA ALA A 73 0.15 6.87 -16.27
C ALA A 73 -0.69 6.63 -17.53
N ILE A 74 -1.52 7.62 -17.88
CA ILE A 74 -2.41 7.65 -19.04
C ILE A 74 -2.31 9.05 -19.65
N GLY A 75 -1.95 9.13 -20.94
CA GLY A 75 -1.44 10.37 -21.54
C GLY A 75 0.05 10.59 -21.19
N PRO A 76 0.61 11.79 -21.45
CA PRO A 76 -0.07 12.96 -22.02
C PRO A 76 -0.51 12.80 -23.48
N PHE A 77 -1.60 13.48 -23.86
CA PHE A 77 -2.18 13.44 -25.20
C PHE A 77 -1.86 14.70 -26.02
N HIS A 78 -0.64 14.78 -26.56
CA HIS A 78 -0.17 15.92 -27.36
C HIS A 78 -0.81 16.07 -28.76
N ASN A 79 -1.79 15.23 -29.12
CA ASN A 79 -2.40 15.20 -30.46
C ASN A 79 -3.93 15.05 -30.35
N PRO A 80 -4.75 16.00 -30.84
CA PRO A 80 -6.21 15.91 -30.77
C PRO A 80 -6.79 14.72 -31.56
N TRP A 81 -6.07 14.23 -32.59
CA TRP A 81 -6.48 13.04 -33.37
C TRP A 81 -6.34 11.72 -32.59
N SER A 82 -5.77 11.72 -31.38
CA SER A 82 -5.54 10.49 -30.58
C SER A 82 -6.78 9.93 -29.86
N GLY A 83 -7.93 10.59 -29.93
CA GLY A 83 -9.21 10.09 -29.40
C GLY A 83 -9.38 10.10 -27.87
N GLY A 84 -8.27 10.28 -27.12
CA GLY A 84 -8.23 10.18 -25.66
C GLY A 84 -8.34 8.75 -25.14
N TRP A 85 -8.25 8.57 -23.83
CA TRP A 85 -8.50 7.27 -23.20
C TRP A 85 -9.94 7.16 -22.72
N ARG A 86 -10.56 5.99 -22.88
CA ARG A 86 -11.92 5.68 -22.41
C ARG A 86 -11.96 4.37 -21.60
N LEU A 87 -12.90 4.29 -20.67
CA LEU A 87 -13.21 3.11 -19.85
C LEU A 87 -14.73 2.97 -19.74
N GLY A 88 -15.31 1.92 -20.33
CA GLY A 88 -16.75 1.67 -20.31
C GLY A 88 -17.26 1.10 -18.98
N ASP A 89 -18.57 1.18 -18.75
CA ASP A 89 -19.21 0.58 -17.57
C ASP A 89 -18.93 -0.93 -17.46
N GLY A 90 -18.70 -1.39 -16.23
CA GLY A 90 -18.20 -2.73 -15.91
C GLY A 90 -16.68 -2.93 -16.11
N SER A 91 -15.94 -1.91 -16.59
CA SER A 91 -14.49 -1.99 -16.82
C SER A 91 -13.68 -1.26 -15.74
N ARG A 92 -12.45 -1.74 -15.50
CA ARG A 92 -11.48 -1.14 -14.55
C ARG A 92 -10.09 -0.95 -15.14
N ARG A 93 -9.30 -0.02 -14.58
CA ARG A 93 -7.87 0.15 -14.87
C ARG A 93 -7.10 0.33 -13.56
N ALA A 94 -6.09 -0.51 -13.33
CA ALA A 94 -5.35 -0.59 -12.07
C ALA A 94 -3.98 0.09 -12.10
N SER A 95 -3.43 0.36 -10.92
CA SER A 95 -2.02 0.62 -10.65
C SER A 95 -1.15 -0.63 -10.94
N PRO A 96 0.18 -0.49 -11.12
CA PRO A 96 1.07 -1.62 -11.38
C PRO A 96 1.12 -2.66 -10.25
N ASP A 97 0.89 -2.27 -8.99
CA ASP A 97 0.78 -3.19 -7.86
C ASP A 97 -0.59 -3.92 -7.76
N GLY A 98 -1.55 -3.54 -8.62
CA GLY A 98 -2.90 -4.11 -8.68
C GLY A 98 -3.82 -3.74 -7.51
N ARG A 99 -3.36 -2.91 -6.56
CA ARG A 99 -4.12 -2.58 -5.34
C ARG A 99 -5.10 -1.44 -5.54
N THR A 100 -4.68 -0.39 -6.23
CA THR A 100 -5.52 0.77 -6.59
C THR A 100 -6.12 0.55 -7.97
N TRP A 101 -7.40 0.87 -8.16
CA TRP A 101 -7.95 1.02 -9.52
C TRP A 101 -9.04 2.08 -9.62
N VAL A 102 -9.18 2.62 -10.83
CA VAL A 102 -10.39 3.31 -11.27
C VAL A 102 -11.32 2.29 -11.90
N ASP A 103 -12.62 2.38 -11.63
CA ASP A 103 -13.65 1.62 -12.32
C ASP A 103 -14.89 2.43 -12.63
N MET A 104 -15.56 2.06 -13.72
CA MET A 104 -16.95 2.42 -13.96
C MET A 104 -17.80 1.24 -13.49
N ASN A 105 -18.54 1.43 -12.41
CA ASN A 105 -19.37 0.42 -11.76
C ASN A 105 -20.83 0.90 -11.74
N LYS A 106 -21.69 0.24 -12.54
CA LYS A 106 -23.13 0.53 -12.63
C LYS A 106 -23.40 2.02 -12.88
N GLY A 107 -22.70 2.57 -13.88
CA GLY A 107 -22.81 3.98 -14.28
C GLY A 107 -22.19 4.98 -13.30
N THR A 108 -21.34 4.53 -12.39
CA THR A 108 -20.67 5.38 -11.38
C THR A 108 -19.14 5.26 -11.53
N PHE A 109 -18.43 6.40 -11.57
CA PHE A 109 -16.96 6.39 -11.49
C PHE A 109 -16.53 6.27 -10.02
N GLU A 110 -15.80 5.20 -9.72
CA GLU A 110 -15.26 4.87 -8.41
C GLU A 110 -13.72 4.79 -8.45
N VAL A 111 -13.11 5.04 -7.28
CA VAL A 111 -11.73 4.65 -6.99
C VAL A 111 -11.74 3.66 -5.85
N ARG A 112 -11.08 2.52 -6.08
CA ARG A 112 -11.03 1.41 -5.15
C ARG A 112 -9.61 1.07 -4.73
N ILE A 113 -9.44 0.67 -3.48
CA ILE A 113 -8.20 0.11 -2.94
C ILE A 113 -8.50 -1.25 -2.33
N ASN A 114 -7.80 -2.30 -2.76
CA ASN A 114 -8.01 -3.70 -2.35
C ASN A 114 -9.47 -4.20 -2.52
N GLY A 115 -10.31 -3.50 -3.30
CA GLY A 115 -11.73 -3.81 -3.52
C GLY A 115 -12.72 -2.87 -2.82
N ASN A 116 -12.31 -2.20 -1.74
CA ASN A 116 -13.13 -1.19 -1.04
C ASN A 116 -13.32 0.05 -1.91
N ILE A 117 -14.49 0.69 -1.86
CA ILE A 117 -14.73 2.00 -2.49
C ILE A 117 -14.20 3.08 -1.53
N GLU A 118 -13.17 3.79 -1.96
CA GLU A 118 -12.51 4.84 -1.17
C GLU A 118 -12.94 6.24 -1.64
N TRP A 119 -13.37 6.37 -2.90
CA TRP A 119 -13.98 7.59 -3.45
C TRP A 119 -14.94 7.27 -4.58
N THR A 120 -15.93 8.14 -4.74
CA THR A 120 -16.97 8.07 -5.78
C THR A 120 -17.12 9.46 -6.39
N ALA A 121 -17.26 9.54 -7.71
CA ALA A 121 -17.49 10.80 -8.40
C ALA A 121 -18.81 11.44 -7.92
N PRO A 122 -18.77 12.62 -7.27
CA PRO A 122 -19.97 13.24 -6.74
C PRO A 122 -20.95 13.59 -7.86
N GLN A 123 -22.25 13.45 -7.59
CA GLN A 123 -23.36 13.75 -8.53
C GLN A 123 -23.43 12.84 -9.78
N ALA A 124 -22.53 11.86 -9.94
CA ALA A 124 -22.68 10.79 -10.91
C ALA A 124 -23.77 9.80 -10.42
N ASN A 125 -25.05 10.14 -10.67
CA ASN A 125 -26.23 9.45 -10.17
C ASN A 125 -26.50 8.09 -10.85
N ALA A 126 -25.51 7.18 -10.88
CA ALA A 126 -25.53 5.87 -11.56
C ALA A 126 -25.92 5.90 -13.06
N GLY A 127 -25.90 7.08 -13.69
CA GLY A 127 -26.33 7.31 -15.08
C GLY A 127 -25.19 7.30 -16.11
N GLY A 128 -23.96 7.02 -15.70
CA GLY A 128 -22.80 6.95 -16.57
C GLY A 128 -22.80 5.74 -17.52
N ALA A 129 -21.99 5.83 -18.55
CA ALA A 129 -21.76 4.80 -19.56
C ALA A 129 -20.26 4.58 -19.80
N TYR A 130 -19.46 5.64 -19.73
CA TYR A 130 -18.01 5.57 -19.74
C TYR A 130 -17.35 6.75 -19.01
N LEU A 131 -16.14 6.49 -18.51
CA LEU A 131 -15.17 7.50 -18.10
C LEU A 131 -14.25 7.80 -19.29
N ALA A 132 -13.86 9.06 -19.49
CA ALA A 132 -12.89 9.46 -20.50
C ALA A 132 -11.86 10.43 -19.94
N PHE A 133 -10.57 10.17 -20.20
CA PHE A 133 -9.51 11.16 -20.01
C PHE A 133 -9.18 11.76 -21.39
N GLN A 134 -9.48 13.05 -21.52
CA GLN A 134 -9.59 13.76 -22.80
C GLN A 134 -8.27 14.44 -23.18
N PHE A 135 -8.14 14.84 -24.45
CA PHE A 135 -6.93 15.50 -24.97
C PHE A 135 -6.66 16.87 -24.32
N ASP A 136 -7.70 17.52 -23.81
CA ASP A 136 -7.63 18.79 -23.07
C ASP A 136 -7.22 18.60 -21.60
N GLY A 137 -6.91 17.36 -21.18
CA GLY A 137 -6.56 17.00 -19.80
C GLY A 137 -7.74 16.94 -18.83
N ASN A 138 -8.99 16.94 -19.31
CA ASN A 138 -10.17 16.77 -18.48
C ASN A 138 -10.51 15.27 -18.28
N LEU A 139 -10.91 14.89 -17.07
CA LEU A 139 -11.42 13.56 -16.74
C LEU A 139 -12.93 13.66 -16.57
N VAL A 140 -13.70 13.02 -17.46
CA VAL A 140 -15.14 13.26 -17.61
C VAL A 140 -15.91 11.94 -17.62
N VAL A 141 -16.99 11.86 -16.86
CA VAL A 141 -17.97 10.77 -16.95
C VAL A 141 -19.09 11.21 -17.89
N TYR A 142 -19.39 10.35 -18.86
CA TYR A 142 -20.42 10.54 -19.87
C TYR A 142 -21.57 9.54 -19.68
N ASN A 143 -22.80 9.96 -19.99
CA ASN A 143 -23.96 9.06 -20.06
C ASN A 143 -24.08 8.38 -21.44
N ARG A 144 -25.11 7.55 -21.64
CA ARG A 144 -25.34 6.82 -22.91
C ARG A 144 -25.75 7.68 -24.11
N ALA A 145 -25.96 8.98 -23.91
CA ALA A 145 -26.28 9.95 -24.97
C ALA A 145 -25.08 10.90 -25.25
N ASP A 146 -23.87 10.49 -24.89
CA ASP A 146 -22.62 11.27 -24.98
C ASP A 146 -22.68 12.64 -24.30
N GLN A 147 -23.56 12.81 -23.29
CA GLN A 147 -23.63 14.01 -22.46
C GLN A 147 -22.73 13.86 -21.22
N PRO A 148 -21.93 14.88 -20.86
CA PRO A 148 -21.11 14.86 -19.66
C PRO A 148 -21.99 15.02 -18.40
N ILE A 149 -21.80 14.15 -17.41
CA ILE A 149 -22.53 14.19 -16.13
C ILE A 149 -21.62 14.51 -14.93
N TRP A 150 -20.31 14.32 -15.05
CA TRP A 150 -19.30 14.76 -14.08
C TRP A 150 -17.99 15.08 -14.78
N ALA A 151 -17.20 16.02 -14.26
CA ALA A 151 -15.86 16.35 -14.78
C ALA A 151 -14.88 16.79 -13.68
N SER A 152 -13.58 16.52 -13.85
CA SER A 152 -12.50 17.06 -13.00
C SER A 152 -12.31 18.58 -13.17
N ASN A 153 -12.80 19.15 -14.28
CA ASN A 153 -12.70 20.58 -14.65
C ASN A 153 -11.24 21.08 -14.82
N THR A 154 -10.34 20.20 -15.26
CA THR A 154 -8.89 20.48 -15.44
C THR A 154 -8.52 21.08 -16.81
N THR A 155 -9.49 21.25 -17.72
CA THR A 155 -9.33 21.82 -19.08
C THR A 155 -8.52 23.12 -19.12
N TRP A 156 -8.66 24.01 -18.13
CA TRP A 156 -7.95 25.30 -18.10
C TRP A 156 -6.50 25.23 -17.62
N ASP A 157 -6.15 24.26 -16.78
CA ASP A 157 -4.76 24.01 -16.39
C ASP A 157 -3.98 23.30 -17.51
N CYS A 158 -4.68 22.46 -18.28
CA CYS A 158 -4.09 21.52 -19.23
C CYS A 158 -4.16 22.00 -20.69
N GLY A 159 -5.32 22.46 -21.16
CA GLY A 159 -5.56 22.73 -22.58
C GLY A 159 -4.99 24.05 -23.14
N ASN A 160 -4.73 25.05 -22.27
CA ASN A 160 -4.37 26.41 -22.70
C ASN A 160 -2.86 26.70 -22.81
N GLN A 161 -1.99 25.72 -22.51
CA GLN A 161 -0.55 25.94 -22.33
C GLN A 161 0.35 25.07 -23.24
N GLY A 162 -0.23 24.17 -24.04
CA GLY A 162 0.52 23.23 -24.89
C GLY A 162 1.26 22.11 -24.15
N VAL A 163 1.44 22.23 -22.83
CA VAL A 163 1.90 21.15 -21.95
C VAL A 163 0.83 20.08 -21.78
N GLY A 164 1.22 18.83 -21.96
CA GLY A 164 0.32 17.70 -21.78
C GLY A 164 -0.01 17.46 -20.31
N CYS A 165 -1.28 17.17 -20.03
CA CYS A 165 -1.68 16.58 -18.76
C CYS A 165 -1.80 15.06 -18.85
N LEU A 166 -1.49 14.39 -17.75
CA LEU A 166 -1.55 12.93 -17.60
C LEU A 166 -2.34 12.54 -16.36
N LEU A 167 -3.10 11.45 -16.46
CA LEU A 167 -3.81 10.81 -15.36
C LEU A 167 -2.93 9.69 -14.81
N ASN A 168 -2.62 9.71 -13.52
CA ASN A 168 -1.82 8.70 -12.83
C ASN A 168 -2.64 7.99 -11.74
N ILE A 169 -2.77 6.66 -11.85
CA ILE A 169 -3.42 5.77 -10.89
C ILE A 169 -2.33 5.18 -9.99
N GLN A 170 -2.18 5.72 -8.78
CA GLN A 170 -0.98 5.55 -7.95
C GLN A 170 -1.06 4.33 -7.02
N ASN A 171 0.09 3.70 -6.76
CA ASN A 171 0.21 2.61 -5.77
C ASN A 171 -0.13 3.08 -4.34
N ASP A 172 -0.09 4.38 -4.05
CA ASP A 172 -0.39 4.99 -2.74
C ASP A 172 -1.91 5.09 -2.42
N GLY A 173 -2.76 4.68 -3.37
CA GLY A 173 -4.22 4.75 -3.29
C GLY A 173 -4.86 5.94 -4.03
N ASN A 174 -4.07 6.91 -4.46
CA ASN A 174 -4.57 8.14 -5.07
C ASN A 174 -4.78 8.00 -6.58
N VAL A 175 -5.66 8.86 -7.11
CA VAL A 175 -5.78 9.08 -8.56
C VAL A 175 -5.62 10.57 -8.81
N VAL A 176 -4.62 10.94 -9.62
CA VAL A 176 -4.13 12.32 -9.75
C VAL A 176 -4.01 12.70 -11.21
N ILE A 177 -4.44 13.91 -11.56
CA ILE A 177 -4.11 14.54 -12.83
C ILE A 177 -2.94 15.49 -12.59
N TYR A 178 -1.86 15.26 -13.34
CA TYR A 178 -0.68 16.12 -13.34
C TYR A 178 -0.60 16.91 -14.64
N GLN A 179 -0.21 18.17 -14.52
CA GLN A 179 0.40 18.97 -15.58
C GLN A 179 1.90 18.64 -15.64
N ASP A 180 2.41 18.28 -16.82
CA ASP A 180 3.85 18.18 -17.07
C ASP A 180 4.43 19.58 -17.23
N LEU A 181 5.42 19.95 -16.40
CA LEU A 181 6.11 21.25 -16.49
C LEU A 181 7.46 21.14 -17.21
N GLY A 182 7.76 19.98 -17.79
CA GLY A 182 9.04 19.66 -18.42
C GLY A 182 10.10 19.22 -17.40
N PHE A 183 11.22 18.70 -17.93
CA PHE A 183 12.39 18.27 -17.14
C PHE A 183 12.10 17.27 -16.00
N GLY A 184 10.97 16.54 -16.07
CA GLY A 184 10.53 15.61 -15.03
C GLY A 184 9.89 16.29 -13.82
N VAL A 185 9.53 17.57 -13.91
CA VAL A 185 8.78 18.30 -12.88
C VAL A 185 7.30 18.25 -13.22
N TYR A 186 6.46 17.86 -12.26
CA TYR A 186 5.01 17.74 -12.46
C TYR A 186 4.26 18.50 -11.36
N GLN A 187 3.19 19.20 -11.74
CA GLN A 187 2.28 19.85 -10.79
C GLN A 187 0.93 19.13 -10.78
N SER A 188 0.47 18.70 -9.61
CA SER A 188 -0.88 18.14 -9.50
C SER A 188 -1.94 19.24 -9.62
N VAL A 189 -2.91 19.04 -10.50
CA VAL A 189 -3.99 20.00 -10.79
C VAL A 189 -5.35 19.52 -10.27
N TRP A 190 -5.51 18.20 -10.10
CA TRP A 190 -6.65 17.56 -9.46
C TRP A 190 -6.24 16.22 -8.84
N ALA A 191 -6.87 15.80 -7.76
CA ALA A 191 -6.78 14.44 -7.22
C ALA A 191 -8.08 14.02 -6.54
N THR A 192 -8.33 12.72 -6.43
CA THR A 192 -9.41 12.17 -5.58
C THR A 192 -9.17 12.43 -4.10
N GLY A 193 -7.90 12.49 -3.68
CA GLY A 193 -7.51 12.58 -2.28
C GLY A 193 -7.56 11.24 -1.54
N THR A 194 -7.67 10.12 -2.26
CA THR A 194 -7.70 8.75 -1.71
C THR A 194 -6.32 8.20 -1.35
N ARG A 195 -5.32 9.07 -1.14
CA ARG A 195 -4.06 8.65 -0.53
C ARG A 195 -4.37 7.94 0.77
N ARG A 196 -3.80 6.75 0.94
CA ARG A 196 -3.57 6.28 2.30
C ARG A 196 -2.69 7.33 2.98
N GLY A 197 -3.15 7.85 4.11
CA GLY A 197 -2.26 8.57 5.01
C GLY A 197 -1.05 7.66 5.32
N PRO A 198 0.16 8.23 5.51
CA PRO A 198 1.39 7.45 5.66
C PRO A 198 1.22 6.21 6.55
N GLN A 199 1.77 5.08 6.13
CA GLN A 199 1.55 3.77 6.75
C GLN A 199 2.86 3.03 7.03
N ALA A 200 2.81 2.02 7.88
CA ALA A 200 3.93 1.13 8.14
C ALA A 200 4.50 0.53 6.82
N ASP A 201 5.83 0.42 6.76
CA ASP A 201 6.57 -0.09 5.60
C ASP A 201 6.05 -1.47 5.16
N CYS A 202 5.79 -2.38 6.10
CA CYS A 202 5.22 -3.69 5.80
C CYS A 202 3.80 -3.65 5.22
N LEU A 203 2.99 -2.61 5.48
CA LEU A 203 1.66 -2.46 4.88
C LEU A 203 1.75 -1.98 3.42
N GLU A 204 2.74 -1.14 3.12
CA GLU A 204 3.01 -0.64 1.77
C GLU A 204 3.70 -1.70 0.90
N HIS A 205 4.61 -2.48 1.50
CA HIS A 205 5.40 -3.52 0.83
C HIS A 205 4.90 -4.94 1.12
N ARG A 206 3.58 -5.14 1.22
CA ARG A 206 2.94 -6.47 1.33
C ARG A 206 3.44 -7.41 0.22
N PRO A 207 4.05 -8.57 0.54
CA PRO A 207 4.62 -9.49 -0.45
C PRO A 207 3.52 -10.29 -1.19
N GLY A 208 3.87 -10.78 -2.38
CA GLY A 208 3.01 -11.67 -3.15
C GLY A 208 2.69 -12.97 -2.38
N GLY A 209 1.43 -13.42 -2.44
CA GLY A 209 0.97 -14.60 -1.70
C GLY A 209 0.71 -14.35 -0.20
N ALA A 210 0.77 -13.12 0.29
CA ALA A 210 0.24 -12.79 1.61
C ALA A 210 -1.30 -12.70 1.59
N VAL A 211 -1.92 -13.30 2.61
CA VAL A 211 -3.36 -13.20 2.88
C VAL A 211 -3.57 -11.99 3.80
N ASP A 212 -4.48 -11.11 3.42
CA ASP A 212 -4.86 -9.90 4.16
C ASP A 212 -6.27 -10.10 4.70
N ASP A 213 -6.45 -9.98 6.01
CA ASP A 213 -7.72 -10.22 6.71
C ASP A 213 -8.34 -8.92 7.27
N GLY A 214 -7.83 -7.76 6.85
CA GLY A 214 -8.20 -6.44 7.38
C GLY A 214 -7.45 -6.07 8.67
N HIS A 215 -6.87 -7.04 9.38
CA HIS A 215 -6.04 -6.82 10.57
C HIS A 215 -4.54 -6.75 10.23
N GLY A 216 -4.24 -6.50 8.96
CA GLY A 216 -2.91 -6.60 8.38
C GLY A 216 -2.82 -7.81 7.46
N TRP A 217 -1.64 -8.41 7.35
CA TRP A 217 -1.45 -9.59 6.50
C TRP A 217 -0.52 -10.63 7.11
N LEU A 218 -0.68 -11.88 6.66
CA LEU A 218 0.12 -13.04 7.02
C LEU A 218 0.58 -13.77 5.76
N THR A 219 1.79 -14.32 5.76
CA THR A 219 2.28 -15.21 4.70
C THR A 219 3.15 -16.31 5.30
N ASN A 220 3.00 -17.53 4.78
CA ASN A 220 3.78 -18.70 5.16
C ASN A 220 4.35 -19.34 3.90
N THR A 221 5.66 -19.58 3.88
CA THR A 221 6.32 -20.32 2.82
C THR A 221 6.65 -21.74 3.29
N THR A 222 6.72 -22.67 2.34
CA THR A 222 7.17 -24.04 2.60
C THR A 222 8.27 -24.42 1.62
N GLN A 223 9.10 -25.40 2.00
CA GLN A 223 10.23 -25.91 1.21
C GLN A 223 10.09 -27.44 1.10
N PRO A 224 10.49 -28.05 -0.04
CA PRO A 224 10.33 -29.49 -0.24
C PRO A 224 11.22 -30.32 0.70
N VAL A 225 10.74 -31.50 1.07
CA VAL A 225 11.49 -32.55 1.76
C VAL A 225 11.33 -33.90 1.05
N PRO A 226 12.39 -34.73 0.95
CA PRO A 226 12.30 -36.06 0.35
C PRO A 226 11.33 -37.01 1.06
N GLN A 227 11.11 -36.81 2.37
CA GLN A 227 10.23 -37.61 3.22
C GLN A 227 9.58 -36.70 4.27
N ARG A 228 8.28 -36.85 4.50
CA ARG A 228 7.55 -36.08 5.53
C ARG A 228 7.80 -36.57 6.96
N ASN A 229 8.12 -37.85 7.12
CA ASN A 229 8.65 -38.43 8.35
C ASN A 229 9.75 -39.43 7.95
N LYS A 230 10.95 -39.32 8.53
CA LYS A 230 12.16 -40.07 8.15
C LYS A 230 12.39 -41.34 8.96
N THR A 231 11.84 -41.36 10.18
CA THR A 231 12.12 -42.39 11.19
C THR A 231 10.96 -43.39 11.35
N THR A 232 9.83 -43.15 10.70
CA THR A 232 8.71 -44.10 10.60
C THR A 232 9.09 -45.31 9.73
N VAL A 233 8.39 -46.43 9.90
CA VAL A 233 8.56 -47.64 9.08
C VAL A 233 7.19 -48.04 8.53
N PRO A 234 6.93 -47.91 7.22
CA PRO A 234 7.81 -47.28 6.21
C PRO A 234 8.02 -45.77 6.46
N PRO A 235 9.06 -45.16 5.88
CA PRO A 235 9.21 -43.70 5.86
C PRO A 235 8.02 -43.02 5.19
N GLY A 236 7.69 -41.81 5.64
CA GLY A 236 6.63 -41.00 5.05
C GLY A 236 6.96 -40.54 3.62
N PRO A 237 5.94 -40.31 2.77
CA PRO A 237 6.14 -39.87 1.39
C PRO A 237 6.81 -38.48 1.31
N PRO A 238 7.30 -38.05 0.13
CA PRO A 238 7.74 -36.67 -0.09
C PRO A 238 6.65 -35.65 0.25
N GLY A 239 7.06 -34.40 0.49
CA GLY A 239 6.15 -33.30 0.79
C GLY A 239 6.89 -31.99 1.02
N THR A 240 6.34 -31.11 1.85
CA THR A 240 7.00 -29.87 2.27
C THR A 240 7.05 -29.71 3.79
N ARG A 241 8.03 -28.93 4.28
CA ARG A 241 8.13 -28.43 5.66
C ARG A 241 7.95 -26.91 5.65
N ALA A 242 7.53 -26.31 6.76
CA ALA A 242 7.53 -24.85 6.90
C ALA A 242 8.93 -24.26 6.62
N ALA A 243 9.01 -23.05 6.08
CA ALA A 243 10.28 -22.43 5.68
C ALA A 243 10.45 -21.02 6.23
N MET A 244 9.40 -20.20 6.23
CA MET A 244 9.38 -18.88 6.87
C MET A 244 7.92 -18.45 7.09
N ALA A 245 7.67 -17.73 8.17
CA ALA A 245 6.40 -17.10 8.46
C ALA A 245 6.62 -15.60 8.67
N ARG A 246 5.86 -14.76 7.97
CA ARG A 246 5.91 -13.30 8.11
C ARG A 246 4.52 -12.72 8.25
N ALA A 247 4.39 -11.71 9.08
CA ALA A 247 3.17 -10.94 9.23
C ALA A 247 3.46 -9.44 9.34
N CYS A 248 2.46 -8.64 8.98
CA CYS A 248 2.40 -7.22 9.25
C CYS A 248 1.13 -6.98 10.07
N LEU A 249 1.29 -6.79 11.37
CA LEU A 249 0.22 -6.93 12.38
C LEU A 249 -0.34 -5.55 12.77
N ARG A 250 -1.64 -5.32 12.57
CA ARG A 250 -2.35 -4.11 13.03
C ARG A 250 -3.01 -4.33 14.40
N ASN A 251 -3.65 -3.27 14.90
CA ASN A 251 -4.44 -3.25 16.13
C ASN A 251 -5.94 -3.05 15.81
N PRO A 252 -6.85 -3.94 16.25
CA PRO A 252 -6.58 -5.25 16.84
C PRO A 252 -5.98 -6.23 15.81
N PRO A 253 -5.27 -7.28 16.24
CA PRO A 253 -4.79 -8.34 15.35
C PRO A 253 -5.91 -9.32 14.99
N GLY A 254 -5.76 -10.04 13.89
CA GLY A 254 -6.76 -10.94 13.34
C GLY A 254 -7.04 -12.19 14.19
N GLU A 255 -8.07 -12.94 13.79
CA GLU A 255 -8.46 -14.19 14.45
C GLU A 255 -7.59 -15.36 13.99
N GLY A 256 -6.75 -15.90 14.87
CA GLY A 256 -6.05 -17.16 14.61
C GLY A 256 -6.91 -18.40 14.84
N SER A 257 -6.34 -19.59 14.63
CA SER A 257 -7.03 -20.87 14.86
C SER A 257 -6.21 -21.84 15.72
N VAL A 258 -6.77 -23.02 16.05
CA VAL A 258 -6.08 -24.02 16.88
C VAL A 258 -5.20 -24.95 16.03
N ALA A 259 -4.00 -25.26 16.53
CA ALA A 259 -3.04 -26.12 15.84
C ALA A 259 -3.54 -27.58 15.78
N SER A 260 -3.64 -28.14 14.57
CA SER A 260 -4.14 -29.50 14.33
C SER A 260 -3.51 -30.11 13.06
N GLY A 261 -4.00 -31.27 12.61
CA GLY A 261 -3.50 -31.98 11.43
C GLY A 261 -2.23 -32.81 11.66
N ASP A 262 -1.79 -33.53 10.63
CA ASP A 262 -0.50 -34.23 10.60
C ASP A 262 0.51 -33.33 9.90
N ILE A 263 1.40 -32.68 10.66
CA ILE A 263 2.45 -31.81 10.10
C ILE A 263 3.74 -32.59 9.87
N THR A 264 4.55 -32.12 8.92
CA THR A 264 5.83 -32.74 8.57
C THR A 264 6.75 -32.80 9.80
N GLY A 265 7.35 -33.98 10.04
CA GLY A 265 8.19 -34.27 11.21
C GLY A 265 7.43 -34.58 12.50
N LEU A 266 6.10 -34.53 12.56
CA LEU A 266 5.37 -34.76 13.81
C LEU A 266 5.50 -36.19 14.32
N GLN A 267 5.48 -37.18 13.43
CA GLN A 267 5.58 -38.59 13.81
C GLN A 267 7.03 -38.95 14.15
N ASP A 268 8.01 -38.32 13.49
CA ASP A 268 9.42 -38.36 13.89
C ASP A 268 9.60 -37.83 15.32
N ALA A 269 9.01 -36.67 15.62
CA ALA A 269 9.06 -36.06 16.96
C ALA A 269 8.42 -36.96 18.02
N GLN A 270 7.23 -37.51 17.74
CA GLN A 270 6.56 -38.45 18.64
C GLN A 270 7.40 -39.71 18.90
N LYS A 271 8.03 -40.28 17.85
CA LYS A 271 8.92 -41.44 17.99
C LYS A 271 10.20 -41.11 18.77
N PHE A 272 10.79 -39.93 18.55
CA PHE A 272 11.94 -39.46 19.32
C PHE A 272 11.61 -39.33 20.80
N VAL A 273 10.50 -38.68 21.15
CA VAL A 273 10.11 -38.46 22.56
C VAL A 273 9.73 -39.76 23.26
N ALA A 274 9.06 -40.69 22.57
CA ALA A 274 8.78 -42.03 23.11
C ALA A 274 10.05 -42.83 23.49
N ALA A 275 11.20 -42.55 22.84
CA ALA A 275 12.46 -43.20 23.12
C ALA A 275 13.35 -42.45 24.14
N HIS A 276 13.33 -41.11 24.16
CA HIS A 276 14.29 -40.29 24.93
C HIS A 276 13.69 -39.54 26.13
N ALA A 277 12.38 -39.28 26.14
CA ALA A 277 11.69 -38.62 27.26
C ALA A 277 10.23 -39.12 27.41
N PRO A 278 10.01 -40.38 27.81
CA PRO A 278 8.67 -40.95 27.96
C PRO A 278 7.76 -40.09 28.85
N GLY A 279 6.52 -39.86 28.40
CA GLY A 279 5.54 -39.02 29.10
C GLY A 279 5.65 -37.51 28.85
N ALA A 280 6.72 -37.03 28.19
CA ALA A 280 6.80 -35.65 27.74
C ALA A 280 5.92 -35.40 26.49
N VAL A 281 5.53 -34.14 26.28
CA VAL A 281 4.56 -33.77 25.23
C VAL A 281 5.24 -32.99 24.11
N VAL A 282 5.05 -33.45 22.87
CA VAL A 282 5.32 -32.66 21.66
C VAL A 282 4.08 -31.88 21.25
N ALA A 283 4.31 -30.67 20.75
CA ALA A 283 3.29 -29.75 20.29
C ALA A 283 3.48 -29.43 18.79
N ARG A 284 2.46 -28.82 18.22
CA ARG A 284 2.50 -28.15 16.93
C ARG A 284 2.71 -26.66 17.22
N CYS A 285 3.96 -26.19 17.23
CA CYS A 285 4.25 -24.77 17.44
C CYS A 285 3.78 -23.98 16.22
N HIS A 286 3.03 -22.92 16.47
CA HIS A 286 2.81 -21.87 15.48
C HIS A 286 4.12 -21.10 15.24
N LEU A 287 4.33 -20.60 14.03
CA LEU A 287 5.40 -19.64 13.73
C LEU A 287 4.88 -18.20 13.91
N ILE A 288 3.75 -17.87 13.28
CA ILE A 288 2.89 -16.75 13.71
C ILE A 288 1.83 -17.32 14.63
N ALA A 289 1.81 -16.93 15.90
CA ALA A 289 0.89 -17.45 16.90
C ALA A 289 -0.58 -17.15 16.59
N ASN A 290 -1.50 -17.99 17.08
CA ASN A 290 -2.93 -17.77 16.88
C ASN A 290 -3.44 -16.50 17.58
N VAL A 291 -2.78 -16.07 18.66
CA VAL A 291 -3.03 -14.76 19.29
C VAL A 291 -2.49 -13.57 18.48
N LEU A 292 -1.89 -13.81 17.32
CA LEU A 292 -1.42 -12.82 16.34
C LEU A 292 -2.09 -13.02 14.96
N GLY A 293 -3.25 -13.69 14.89
CA GLY A 293 -3.95 -14.01 13.62
C GLY A 293 -3.51 -15.32 12.95
N GLY A 294 -2.50 -15.99 13.51
CA GLY A 294 -1.92 -17.21 12.95
C GLY A 294 -2.91 -18.36 12.78
N LYS A 295 -2.93 -18.93 11.57
CA LYS A 295 -3.73 -20.13 11.24
C LYS A 295 -2.96 -21.40 11.62
N GLY A 296 -3.67 -22.45 12.00
CA GLY A 296 -3.11 -23.72 12.47
C GLY A 296 -3.94 -24.96 12.14
N GLN A 297 -5.03 -24.86 11.38
CA GLN A 297 -5.82 -26.02 10.99
C GLN A 297 -5.34 -26.62 9.66
N VAL A 298 -6.05 -27.65 9.19
CA VAL A 298 -5.81 -28.28 7.88
C VAL A 298 -6.53 -27.51 6.76
N ARG A 299 -7.73 -26.97 7.05
CA ARG A 299 -8.61 -26.33 6.05
C ARG A 299 -8.36 -24.84 5.82
N ASP A 300 -7.55 -24.19 6.67
CA ASP A 300 -7.21 -22.77 6.63
C ASP A 300 -5.76 -22.52 6.16
N GLY A 301 -5.10 -23.54 5.61
CA GLY A 301 -3.68 -23.48 5.21
C GLY A 301 -2.68 -23.53 6.36
N GLY A 302 -3.14 -23.58 7.62
CA GLY A 302 -2.31 -23.45 8.82
C GLY A 302 -1.19 -24.48 8.97
N GLN A 303 -1.21 -25.60 8.24
CA GLN A 303 -0.11 -26.57 8.21
C GLN A 303 1.24 -25.96 7.75
N ALA A 304 1.22 -24.89 6.94
CA ALA A 304 2.42 -24.15 6.52
C ALA A 304 2.98 -23.21 7.62
N ASN A 305 2.18 -22.94 8.66
CA ASN A 305 2.51 -22.08 9.80
C ASN A 305 2.90 -22.89 11.05
N LEU A 306 3.09 -24.20 10.92
CA LEU A 306 3.32 -25.11 12.04
C LEU A 306 4.63 -25.91 11.92
N VAL A 307 5.31 -26.11 13.06
CA VAL A 307 6.46 -27.01 13.20
C VAL A 307 6.32 -27.94 14.41
N PRO A 308 6.88 -29.17 14.38
CA PRO A 308 6.96 -30.02 15.56
C PRO A 308 7.91 -29.42 16.59
N CYS A 309 7.49 -29.34 17.85
CA CYS A 309 8.27 -28.73 18.91
C CYS A 309 8.00 -29.34 20.28
N TRP A 310 8.84 -29.02 21.27
CA TRP A 310 8.54 -29.32 22.66
C TRP A 310 7.44 -28.43 23.23
N GLN A 311 6.44 -29.04 23.89
CA GLN A 311 5.38 -28.30 24.58
C GLN A 311 5.91 -27.47 25.75
N VAL A 312 6.99 -27.89 26.42
CA VAL A 312 7.66 -27.15 27.50
C VAL A 312 9.13 -27.01 27.16
N GLY A 313 9.64 -25.78 27.13
CA GLY A 313 10.82 -25.40 26.34
C GLY A 313 10.40 -24.48 25.20
N MET A 314 10.69 -24.85 23.95
CA MET A 314 10.43 -24.02 22.75
C MET A 314 9.05 -23.34 22.72
N ASN A 315 7.96 -24.05 23.01
CA ASN A 315 6.60 -23.48 22.98
C ASN A 315 6.31 -22.55 24.18
N THR A 316 6.46 -23.06 25.42
CA THR A 316 5.95 -22.37 26.62
C THR A 316 6.92 -22.27 27.81
N GLY A 317 8.23 -22.37 27.57
CA GLY A 317 9.27 -22.10 28.56
C GLY A 317 9.55 -20.59 28.75
N THR A 318 10.71 -20.27 29.33
CA THR A 318 11.19 -18.90 29.49
C THR A 318 12.72 -18.86 29.33
N PRO A 319 13.26 -18.15 28.31
CA PRO A 319 12.57 -17.62 27.14
C PRO A 319 11.99 -18.75 26.25
N SER A 320 10.97 -18.43 25.46
CA SER A 320 10.33 -19.32 24.48
C SER A 320 9.60 -18.52 23.41
N MET A 321 9.01 -19.20 22.42
CA MET A 321 8.06 -18.59 21.47
C MET A 321 7.03 -17.71 22.19
N ARG A 322 6.35 -18.27 23.19
CA ARG A 322 5.35 -17.56 24.02
C ARG A 322 5.88 -16.29 24.68
N THR A 323 7.16 -16.20 25.03
CA THR A 323 7.74 -14.99 25.60
C THR A 323 7.62 -13.81 24.64
N TYR A 324 8.06 -14.01 23.40
CA TYR A 324 8.12 -12.97 22.36
C TYR A 324 6.77 -12.74 21.69
N GLU A 325 5.94 -13.79 21.52
CA GLU A 325 4.53 -13.65 21.12
C GLU A 325 3.74 -12.70 22.05
N GLN A 326 3.95 -12.83 23.37
CA GLN A 326 3.29 -11.99 24.37
C GLN A 326 3.86 -10.57 24.39
N GLU A 327 5.15 -10.39 24.09
CA GLU A 327 5.75 -9.08 23.88
C GLU A 327 5.14 -8.37 22.67
N THR A 328 5.09 -9.04 21.51
CA THR A 328 4.41 -8.53 20.31
C THR A 328 2.93 -8.21 20.59
N ARG A 329 2.16 -9.10 21.25
CA ARG A 329 0.75 -8.84 21.56
C ARG A 329 0.53 -7.72 22.60
N ARG A 330 1.54 -7.38 23.41
CA ARG A 330 1.51 -6.15 24.23
C ARG A 330 1.77 -4.92 23.37
N ALA A 331 2.80 -4.95 22.52
CA ALA A 331 3.17 -3.84 21.65
C ALA A 331 2.06 -3.47 20.65
N ILE A 332 1.32 -4.45 20.11
CA ILE A 332 0.17 -4.22 19.21
C ILE A 332 -0.85 -3.25 19.81
N LYS A 333 -1.10 -3.30 21.12
CA LYS A 333 -2.08 -2.42 21.78
C LYS A 333 -1.68 -0.92 21.73
N GLY A 334 -0.41 -0.63 21.48
CA GLY A 334 0.15 0.73 21.34
C GLY A 334 0.31 1.20 19.89
N LEU A 335 -0.26 0.49 18.91
CA LEU A 335 -0.33 0.89 17.51
C LEU A 335 -1.60 1.70 17.24
N GLY A 336 -1.51 2.79 16.47
CA GLY A 336 -2.64 3.62 16.06
C GLY A 336 -2.71 3.83 14.55
N GLY A 337 -3.92 4.04 14.03
CA GLY A 337 -4.16 4.43 12.63
C GLY A 337 -3.59 3.46 11.60
N ASN A 338 -2.43 3.80 11.04
CA ASN A 338 -1.72 3.04 10.00
C ASN A 338 -0.36 2.48 10.45
N ASP A 339 -0.08 2.49 11.76
CA ASP A 339 1.03 1.74 12.35
C ASP A 339 0.81 0.21 12.22
N ALA A 340 1.90 -0.55 12.21
CA ALA A 340 1.89 -2.01 12.27
C ALA A 340 3.11 -2.54 13.04
N ILE A 341 3.17 -3.86 13.26
CA ILE A 341 4.41 -4.57 13.59
C ILE A 341 4.73 -5.54 12.46
N PHE A 342 5.89 -5.37 11.82
CA PHE A 342 6.48 -6.41 10.99
C PHE A 342 7.04 -7.49 11.91
N TYR A 343 6.61 -8.75 11.72
CA TYR A 343 6.93 -9.90 12.57
C TYR A 343 7.38 -11.06 11.66
N GLU A 344 8.51 -11.68 11.97
CA GLU A 344 9.10 -12.76 11.17
C GLU A 344 9.62 -13.90 12.06
N VAL A 345 9.34 -15.13 11.65
CA VAL A 345 9.87 -16.36 12.28
C VAL A 345 10.30 -17.35 11.20
N THR A 346 11.56 -17.77 11.27
CA THR A 346 12.22 -18.67 10.32
C THR A 346 12.73 -19.92 11.05
N PRO A 347 12.30 -21.14 10.70
CA PRO A 347 12.78 -22.35 11.36
C PRO A 347 14.15 -22.79 10.86
N ASP A 348 15.05 -23.03 11.81
CA ASP A 348 16.46 -23.36 11.56
C ASP A 348 16.60 -24.89 11.46
N TYR A 349 17.03 -25.37 10.28
CA TYR A 349 17.13 -26.80 9.96
C TYR A 349 18.59 -27.23 9.74
N LEU A 350 18.98 -28.38 10.30
CA LEU A 350 20.34 -28.91 10.22
C LEU A 350 20.75 -29.34 8.79
N SER A 351 19.77 -29.69 7.94
CA SER A 351 20.02 -30.12 6.56
C SER A 351 18.82 -29.84 5.64
N SER A 352 19.03 -30.04 4.33
CA SER A 352 17.96 -30.15 3.34
C SER A 352 16.99 -31.31 3.59
N THR A 353 17.36 -32.27 4.44
CA THR A 353 16.54 -33.43 4.78
C THR A 353 15.82 -33.33 6.12
N SER A 354 16.11 -32.35 6.98
CA SER A 354 15.49 -32.24 8.31
C SER A 354 13.96 -32.11 8.20
N THR A 355 13.19 -32.86 8.99
CA THR A 355 11.73 -32.72 9.08
C THR A 355 11.31 -31.87 10.28
N ILE A 356 12.15 -31.81 11.31
CA ILE A 356 11.97 -31.04 12.54
C ILE A 356 13.08 -29.97 12.62
N PRO A 357 12.77 -28.70 12.95
CA PRO A 357 13.79 -27.68 13.10
C PRO A 357 14.55 -27.82 14.42
N TYR A 358 15.83 -27.47 14.42
CA TYR A 358 16.71 -27.38 15.60
C TYR A 358 16.35 -26.18 16.49
N GLY A 359 15.72 -25.16 15.92
CA GLY A 359 15.21 -23.97 16.60
C GLY A 359 14.42 -23.09 15.62
N VAL A 360 14.03 -21.90 16.06
CA VAL A 360 13.57 -20.84 15.15
C VAL A 360 14.27 -19.53 15.49
N THR A 361 14.54 -18.73 14.47
CA THR A 361 14.99 -17.35 14.61
C THR A 361 13.78 -16.43 14.46
N MET A 362 13.59 -15.52 15.44
CA MET A 362 12.45 -14.59 15.52
C MET A 362 12.89 -13.13 15.44
N SER A 363 12.08 -12.27 14.83
CA SER A 363 12.20 -10.81 14.95
C SER A 363 10.84 -10.11 14.93
N ALA A 364 10.77 -8.93 15.54
CA ALA A 364 9.63 -8.02 15.44
C ALA A 364 10.06 -6.55 15.49
N THR A 365 9.48 -5.74 14.60
CA THR A 365 9.75 -4.30 14.46
C THR A 365 8.42 -3.55 14.43
N VAL A 366 8.23 -2.61 15.36
CA VAL A 366 7.16 -1.60 15.27
C VAL A 366 7.49 -0.65 14.13
N GLU A 367 6.54 -0.48 13.23
CA GLU A 367 6.65 0.39 12.07
C GLU A 367 5.52 1.40 12.12
N ARG A 368 5.88 2.67 12.24
CA ARG A 368 4.93 3.76 12.41
C ARG A 368 4.55 4.37 11.08
N ALA A 369 3.34 4.92 11.02
CA ALA A 369 2.82 5.72 9.92
C ALA A 369 3.81 6.77 9.40
N ASN A 370 4.56 7.44 10.29
CA ASN A 370 5.53 8.48 9.95
C ASN A 370 6.89 7.95 9.44
N GLY A 371 7.01 6.65 9.12
CA GLY A 371 8.26 6.01 8.71
C GLY A 371 9.24 5.66 9.85
N THR A 372 8.91 5.95 11.12
CA THR A 372 9.74 5.55 12.25
C THR A 372 9.67 4.04 12.45
N ARG A 373 10.84 3.37 12.49
CA ARG A 373 10.96 1.93 12.78
C ARG A 373 11.66 1.73 14.12
N GLN A 374 11.10 0.88 14.98
CA GLN A 374 11.67 0.51 16.27
C GLN A 374 11.64 -1.01 16.41
N GLN A 375 12.81 -1.64 16.49
CA GLN A 375 12.90 -3.06 16.80
C GLN A 375 12.40 -3.32 18.23
N LEU A 376 11.51 -4.30 18.41
CA LEU A 376 11.14 -4.85 19.71
C LEU A 376 12.20 -5.87 20.13
N PHE A 377 12.41 -6.86 19.25
CA PHE A 377 13.45 -7.87 19.35
C PHE A 377 13.92 -8.28 17.95
N GLY A 378 15.19 -8.67 17.83
CA GLY A 378 15.80 -9.05 16.56
C GLY A 378 16.70 -10.27 16.71
N ASN A 379 16.68 -11.15 15.71
CA ASN A 379 17.53 -12.34 15.61
C ASN A 379 17.54 -13.23 16.87
N ILE A 380 16.38 -13.35 17.53
CA ILE A 380 16.24 -14.16 18.74
C ILE A 380 16.13 -15.63 18.32
N VAL A 381 17.13 -16.45 18.68
CA VAL A 381 17.12 -17.89 18.44
C VAL A 381 16.44 -18.60 19.62
N ILE A 382 15.29 -19.22 19.37
CA ILE A 382 14.61 -20.13 20.32
C ILE A 382 14.97 -21.58 19.92
N PRO A 383 15.83 -22.28 20.67
CA PRO A 383 16.18 -23.66 20.36
C PRO A 383 14.99 -24.59 20.63
N ASN A 384 14.87 -25.66 19.82
CA ASN A 384 13.85 -26.68 19.97
C ASN A 384 14.22 -27.70 21.05
N THR A 385 14.50 -27.23 22.26
CA THR A 385 14.93 -28.05 23.42
C THR A 385 13.84 -28.24 24.47
N GLN A 386 13.89 -29.38 25.18
CA GLN A 386 12.98 -29.71 26.28
C GLN A 386 13.44 -29.10 27.60
N ALA A 387 12.93 -27.90 27.90
CA ALA A 387 13.09 -27.22 29.20
C ALA A 387 14.53 -27.30 29.75
N SER A 388 14.72 -27.81 30.97
CA SER A 388 16.01 -27.94 31.66
C SER A 388 16.87 -29.13 31.22
N SER A 389 16.36 -30.05 30.39
CA SER A 389 17.10 -31.25 29.98
C SER A 389 18.08 -31.02 28.82
N GLY A 390 17.90 -29.93 28.06
CA GLY A 390 18.68 -29.65 26.85
C GLY A 390 18.39 -30.54 25.64
N LEU A 391 17.54 -31.56 25.74
CA LEU A 391 17.22 -32.48 24.63
C LEU A 391 16.60 -31.72 23.45
N ASN A 392 17.33 -31.60 22.33
CA ASN A 392 16.84 -30.97 21.11
C ASN A 392 16.02 -31.96 20.26
N LEU A 393 14.99 -31.47 19.57
CA LEU A 393 14.06 -32.26 18.75
C LEU A 393 14.43 -32.27 17.24
N GLY A 394 15.33 -31.41 16.79
CA GLY A 394 15.73 -31.25 15.39
C GLY A 394 16.51 -32.45 14.81
N ASN A 395 16.38 -32.70 13.50
CA ASN A 395 16.85 -33.93 12.82
C ASN A 395 17.32 -33.73 11.35
#